data_AF-G3AMH3-F1
#
_entry.id   AF-G3AMH3-F1
#
_cell.length_a   1.000
_cell.length_b   1.000
_cell.length_c   1.000
_cell.angle_alpha   90.00
_cell.angle_beta   90.00
_cell.angle_gamma   90.00
#
_symmetry.space_group_name_H-M   'P 1'
#
loop_
_entity.id
_entity.type
_entity.pdbx_description
1 polymer ?
#
loop_
_entity_poly.entity_id
_entity_poly.type
_entity_poly.pdbx_seq_one_letter_code
_entity_poly.pdbx_strand_id
1 'polypeptide(L)'
;TFFGYNVIHHYEKWSWIPNLAVFLVIIARFSMSGNFTSEAFVGGPTTAGNVLSFGGTIFGFATGWTTYASDYTVYQPRNANLYKIFFSIFFGLWCPLLFTLILGAGCATGTLTNQRWADLYNEYSVGGLVYAIIVEDSLHGFGQFCCVLLALSTVANNVPNMYSLALSVQAFWSPLAKVPRVCWTILGNCVTLAICIPAYYLFESVMENFMNLIAYYLAIYESLMLAEHFVWNKGKFSAYDYENFHDKKSYPIGIAGTFGFCCGVAGVVLGMNQTWYSGVIARQIGEFGGDIAFELGFAFSFIGFNAVRYFEKKYFR
;
A
#
# COMPACT_ATOMS: atom_id res chain seq x y z
N THR A 1 -19.58 -2.40 -5.07
CA THR A 1 -19.57 -0.92 -5.16
C THR A 1 -20.92 -0.29 -5.50
N PHE A 2 -21.76 -0.92 -6.33
CA PHE A 2 -23.06 -0.40 -6.77
C PHE A 2 -24.03 -0.01 -5.64
N PHE A 3 -24.09 -0.80 -4.56
CA PHE A 3 -25.06 -0.62 -3.46
C PHE A 3 -24.63 0.39 -2.38
N GLY A 4 -23.60 1.21 -2.64
CA GLY A 4 -23.14 2.25 -1.72
C GLY A 4 -22.34 1.75 -0.51
N TYR A 5 -21.98 2.69 0.36
CA TYR A 5 -21.08 2.45 1.51
C TYR A 5 -21.65 1.45 2.53
N ASN A 6 -22.96 1.49 2.81
CA ASN A 6 -23.57 0.65 3.86
C ASN A 6 -23.45 -0.86 3.58
N VAL A 7 -23.61 -1.27 2.31
CA VAL A 7 -23.48 -2.69 1.92
C VAL A 7 -22.02 -3.12 1.95
N ILE A 8 -21.10 -2.25 1.53
CA ILE A 8 -19.66 -2.50 1.60
C ILE A 8 -19.24 -2.67 3.05
N HIS A 9 -19.62 -1.74 3.93
CA HIS A 9 -19.27 -1.79 5.33
C HIS A 9 -19.83 -3.05 6.03
N HIS A 10 -21.06 -3.46 5.70
CA HIS A 10 -21.62 -4.69 6.24
C HIS A 10 -20.87 -5.93 5.73
N TYR A 11 -20.55 -5.99 4.45
CA TYR A 11 -19.78 -7.08 3.86
C TYR A 11 -18.38 -7.19 4.48
N GLU A 12 -17.66 -6.06 4.56
CA GLU A 12 -16.30 -6.02 5.13
C GLU A 12 -16.26 -6.46 6.58
N LYS A 13 -17.26 -6.05 7.38
CA LYS A 13 -17.39 -6.43 8.78
C LYS A 13 -17.39 -7.95 9.01
N TRP A 14 -17.87 -8.73 8.05
CA TRP A 14 -17.94 -10.20 8.16
C TRP A 14 -16.92 -10.93 7.29
N SER A 15 -16.42 -10.29 6.23
CA SER A 15 -15.52 -10.91 5.24
C SER A 15 -14.18 -11.39 5.83
N TRP A 16 -13.72 -10.81 6.94
CA TRP A 16 -12.45 -11.18 7.56
C TRP A 16 -12.50 -12.52 8.31
N ILE A 17 -13.68 -12.97 8.78
CA ILE A 17 -13.80 -14.19 9.60
C ILE A 17 -13.45 -15.45 8.80
N PRO A 18 -13.99 -15.68 7.59
CA PRO A 18 -13.58 -16.82 6.77
C PRO A 18 -12.09 -16.78 6.42
N ASN A 19 -11.55 -15.60 6.13
CA ASN A 19 -10.13 -15.44 5.78
C ASN A 19 -9.22 -15.80 6.97
N LEU A 20 -9.57 -15.35 8.18
CA LEU A 20 -8.84 -15.72 9.39
C LEU A 20 -8.83 -17.24 9.60
N ALA A 21 -9.97 -17.91 9.39
CA ALA A 21 -10.05 -19.37 9.50
C ALA A 21 -9.08 -20.05 8.51
N VAL A 22 -8.98 -19.57 7.27
CA VAL A 22 -8.03 -20.13 6.29
C VAL A 22 -6.58 -19.86 6.70
N PHE A 23 -6.24 -18.68 7.23
CA PHE A 23 -4.90 -18.42 7.73
C PHE A 23 -4.51 -19.35 8.89
N LEU A 24 -5.43 -19.67 9.79
CA LEU A 24 -5.20 -20.65 10.86
C LEU A 24 -4.96 -22.06 10.29
N VAL A 25 -5.68 -22.45 9.23
CA VAL A 25 -5.45 -23.71 8.52
C VAL A 25 -4.05 -23.73 7.90
N ILE A 26 -3.61 -22.64 7.26
CA ILE A 26 -2.25 -22.52 6.72
C ILE A 26 -1.22 -22.73 7.83
N ILE A 27 -1.38 -22.06 8.98
CA ILE A 27 -0.46 -22.19 10.12
C ILE A 27 -0.40 -23.64 10.62
N ALA A 28 -1.57 -24.28 10.79
CA ALA A 28 -1.64 -25.66 11.26
C ALA A 28 -0.94 -26.61 10.28
N ARG A 29 -1.18 -26.48 8.97
CA ARG A 29 -0.56 -27.30 7.92
C ARG A 29 0.94 -27.07 7.82
N PHE A 30 1.36 -25.81 7.87
CA PHE A 30 2.76 -25.44 7.84
C PHE A 30 3.50 -26.01 9.06
N SER A 31 2.94 -25.90 10.26
CA SER A 31 3.50 -26.51 11.48
C SER A 31 3.62 -28.04 11.38
N MET A 32 2.60 -28.71 10.83
CA MET A 32 2.61 -30.16 10.63
C MET A 32 3.67 -30.62 9.61
N SER A 33 4.05 -29.77 8.65
CA SER A 33 5.06 -30.11 7.64
C SER A 33 6.48 -30.21 8.18
N GLY A 34 6.78 -29.59 9.34
CA GLY A 34 8.12 -29.60 9.92
C GLY A 34 9.19 -28.83 9.12
N ASN A 35 8.81 -28.14 8.04
CA ASN A 35 9.74 -27.48 7.10
C ASN A 35 10.21 -26.09 7.56
N PHE A 36 9.97 -25.71 8.82
CA PHE A 36 10.40 -24.41 9.34
C PHE A 36 11.88 -24.43 9.68
N THR A 37 12.66 -23.67 8.93
CA THR A 37 14.05 -23.37 9.24
C THR A 37 14.16 -21.91 9.64
N SER A 38 14.79 -21.65 10.79
CA SER A 38 15.27 -20.32 11.17
C SER A 38 16.79 -20.35 11.10
N GLU A 39 17.37 -19.91 9.99
CA GLU A 39 18.80 -19.62 9.99
C GLU A 39 19.10 -18.45 10.94
N ALA A 40 20.30 -18.44 11.51
CA ALA A 40 20.71 -17.38 12.42
C ALA A 40 20.70 -16.03 11.70
N PHE A 41 20.15 -14.98 12.33
CA PHE A 41 20.15 -13.63 11.79
C PHE A 41 21.59 -13.14 11.56
N VAL A 42 22.06 -13.21 10.32
CA VAL A 42 23.42 -12.81 9.95
C VAL A 42 23.49 -11.28 9.87
N GLY A 43 24.38 -10.67 10.64
CA GLY A 43 24.63 -9.22 10.56
C GLY A 43 25.49 -8.84 9.35
N GLY A 44 25.36 -7.61 8.87
CA GLY A 44 26.24 -7.07 7.84
C GLY A 44 25.62 -5.91 7.06
N PRO A 45 26.44 -5.18 6.28
CA PRO A 45 25.96 -4.09 5.42
C PRO A 45 24.93 -4.57 4.39
N THR A 46 25.11 -5.78 3.85
CA THR A 46 24.17 -6.41 2.91
C THR A 46 22.83 -6.76 3.58
N THR A 47 22.87 -7.29 4.81
CA THR A 47 21.63 -7.53 5.59
C THR A 47 20.89 -6.23 5.85
N ALA A 48 21.62 -5.15 6.18
CA ALA A 48 20.99 -3.83 6.39
C ALA A 48 20.30 -3.31 5.11
N GLY A 49 20.94 -3.46 3.95
CA GLY A 49 20.33 -3.12 2.66
C GLY A 49 19.06 -3.93 2.34
N ASN A 50 19.08 -5.24 2.63
CA ASN A 50 17.91 -6.10 2.45
C ASN A 50 16.76 -5.74 3.41
N VAL A 51 17.07 -5.42 4.66
CA VAL A 51 16.06 -4.99 5.65
C VAL A 51 15.44 -3.65 5.26
N LEU A 52 16.24 -2.69 4.78
CA LEU A 52 15.74 -1.40 4.28
C LEU A 52 14.82 -1.59 3.08
N SER A 53 15.25 -2.40 2.11
CA SER A 53 14.47 -2.66 0.89
C SER A 53 13.15 -3.39 1.23
N PHE A 54 13.19 -4.40 2.10
CA PHE A 54 11.98 -5.07 2.59
C PHE A 54 11.06 -4.13 3.38
N GLY A 55 11.64 -3.26 4.20
CA GLY A 55 10.92 -2.20 4.91
C GLY A 55 10.22 -1.22 3.95
N GLY A 56 10.87 -0.85 2.85
CA GLY A 56 10.31 -0.03 1.78
C GLY A 56 9.10 -0.67 1.11
N THR A 57 9.17 -1.97 0.80
CA THR A 57 8.04 -2.73 0.25
C THR A 57 6.85 -2.78 1.22
N ILE A 58 7.10 -3.04 2.51
CA ILE A 58 6.06 -3.02 3.55
C ILE A 58 5.44 -1.63 3.66
N PHE A 59 6.28 -0.58 3.68
CA PHE A 59 5.84 0.79 3.72
C PHE A 59 4.92 1.08 2.54
N GLY A 60 5.34 0.81 1.30
CA GLY A 60 4.55 1.02 0.09
C GLY A 60 3.16 0.37 0.12
N PHE A 61 3.06 -0.84 0.66
CA PHE A 61 1.77 -1.50 0.83
C PHE A 61 0.89 -0.81 1.88
N ALA A 62 1.44 -0.48 3.06
CA ALA A 62 0.69 0.09 4.17
C ALA A 62 0.28 1.56 3.92
N THR A 63 1.17 2.37 3.36
CA THR A 63 0.93 3.79 3.08
C THR A 63 -0.11 3.98 1.97
N GLY A 64 -0.34 2.99 1.09
CA GLY A 64 -1.37 3.05 0.05
C GLY A 64 -2.73 3.53 0.56
N TRP A 65 -3.11 3.07 1.76
CA TRP A 65 -4.34 3.44 2.44
C TRP A 65 -4.50 4.96 2.66
N THR A 66 -3.41 5.71 2.83
CA THR A 66 -3.47 7.13 3.13
C THR A 66 -4.15 7.97 2.05
N THR A 67 -4.10 7.54 0.79
CA THR A 67 -4.67 8.28 -0.35
C THR A 67 -6.19 8.22 -0.43
N TYR A 68 -6.80 7.20 0.17
CA TYR A 68 -8.24 7.00 0.15
C TYR A 68 -8.87 6.92 1.55
N ALA A 69 -8.07 6.99 2.61
CA ALA A 69 -8.56 7.05 4.00
C ALA A 69 -9.58 8.18 4.24
N SER A 70 -9.45 9.30 3.53
CA SER A 70 -10.38 10.44 3.61
C SER A 70 -11.80 10.08 3.19
N ASP A 71 -11.95 9.18 2.21
CA ASP A 71 -13.27 8.81 1.66
C ASP A 71 -14.12 8.07 2.69
N TYR A 72 -13.48 7.34 3.59
CA TYR A 72 -14.12 6.54 4.63
C TYR A 72 -14.29 7.31 5.94
N THR A 73 -13.30 8.13 6.29
CA THR A 73 -13.32 8.91 7.53
C THR A 73 -14.34 10.05 7.49
N VAL A 74 -14.74 10.53 6.31
CA VAL A 74 -15.85 11.49 6.12
C VAL A 74 -17.18 11.02 6.71
N TYR A 75 -17.41 9.70 6.79
CA TYR A 75 -18.65 9.16 7.35
C TYR A 75 -18.67 9.15 8.89
N GLN A 76 -17.58 9.52 9.56
CA GLN A 76 -17.54 9.58 11.02
C GLN A 76 -18.23 10.85 11.54
N PRO A 77 -18.92 10.79 12.69
CA PRO A 77 -19.55 11.96 13.27
C PRO A 77 -18.49 12.99 13.70
N ARG A 78 -18.79 14.29 13.52
CA ARG A 78 -17.87 15.41 13.83
C ARG A 78 -17.42 15.45 15.30
N ASN A 79 -18.20 14.86 16.22
CA ASN A 79 -17.90 14.80 17.65
C ASN A 79 -17.09 13.55 18.06
N ALA A 80 -16.62 12.74 17.10
CA ALA A 80 -15.85 11.55 17.39
C ALA A 80 -14.47 11.91 17.98
N ASN A 81 -14.01 11.11 18.94
CA ASN A 81 -12.69 11.28 19.55
C ASN A 81 -11.58 10.93 18.52
N LEU A 82 -10.77 11.93 18.17
CA LEU A 82 -9.67 11.82 17.19
C LEU A 82 -8.69 10.70 17.55
N TYR A 83 -8.33 10.56 18.83
CA TYR A 83 -7.42 9.52 19.27
C TYR A 83 -8.01 8.13 19.11
N LYS A 84 -9.33 7.99 19.35
CA LYS A 84 -10.01 6.71 19.18
C LYS A 84 -10.02 6.29 17.70
N ILE A 85 -10.31 7.23 16.80
CA ILE A 85 -10.26 6.99 15.34
C ILE A 85 -8.83 6.59 14.95
N PHE A 86 -7.83 7.36 15.36
CA PHE A 86 -6.43 7.10 15.05
C PHE A 86 -5.98 5.71 15.52
N PHE A 87 -6.14 5.39 16.80
CA PHE A 87 -5.72 4.09 17.34
C PHE A 87 -6.52 2.93 16.76
N SER A 88 -7.80 3.11 16.46
CA SER A 88 -8.61 2.06 15.82
C SER A 88 -8.14 1.76 14.41
N ILE A 89 -7.80 2.77 13.61
CA ILE A 89 -7.22 2.59 12.28
C ILE A 89 -5.82 2.00 12.38
N PHE A 90 -4.97 2.54 13.27
CA PHE A 90 -3.60 2.08 13.46
C PHE A 90 -3.54 0.60 13.84
N PHE A 91 -4.22 0.18 14.92
CA PHE A 91 -4.23 -1.23 15.32
C PHE A 91 -5.02 -2.11 14.35
N GLY A 92 -6.04 -1.56 13.69
CA GLY A 92 -6.81 -2.25 12.66
C GLY A 92 -5.99 -2.61 11.41
N LEU A 93 -4.98 -1.80 11.07
CA LEU A 93 -4.03 -2.09 9.98
C LEU A 93 -2.80 -2.86 10.47
N TRP A 94 -2.21 -2.43 11.58
CA TRP A 94 -0.94 -2.95 12.09
C TRP A 94 -1.03 -4.43 12.49
N CYS A 95 -2.08 -4.83 13.22
CA CYS A 95 -2.21 -6.23 13.68
C CYS A 95 -2.37 -7.22 12.50
N PRO A 96 -3.28 -7.01 11.53
CA PRO A 96 -3.39 -7.91 10.38
C PRO A 96 -2.15 -7.91 9.50
N LEU A 97 -1.52 -6.74 9.27
CA LEU A 97 -0.30 -6.64 8.46
C LEU A 97 0.85 -7.45 9.06
N LEU A 98 1.12 -7.29 10.35
CA LEU A 98 2.17 -8.07 11.01
C LEU A 98 1.86 -9.57 10.95
N PHE A 99 0.61 -9.94 11.22
CA PHE A 99 0.19 -11.34 11.18
C PHE A 99 0.41 -11.97 9.81
N THR A 100 -0.02 -11.31 8.73
CA THR A 100 0.12 -11.84 7.36
C THR A 100 1.56 -11.81 6.86
N LEU A 101 2.36 -10.79 7.22
CA LEU A 101 3.77 -10.70 6.85
C LEU A 101 4.60 -11.78 7.53
N ILE A 102 4.41 -12.01 8.84
CA ILE A 102 5.11 -13.07 9.57
C ILE A 102 4.73 -14.45 9.02
N LEU A 103 3.43 -14.67 8.75
CA LEU A 103 2.95 -15.90 8.14
C LEU A 103 3.56 -16.12 6.75
N GLY A 104 3.54 -15.10 5.90
CA GLY A 104 4.12 -15.17 4.54
C GLY A 104 5.62 -15.44 4.55
N ALA A 105 6.37 -14.76 5.43
CA ALA A 105 7.80 -14.99 5.61
C ALA A 105 8.09 -16.42 6.09
N GLY A 106 7.29 -16.93 7.03
CA GLY A 106 7.37 -18.32 7.47
C GLY A 106 7.10 -19.32 6.33
N CYS A 107 6.01 -19.12 5.57
CA CYS A 107 5.71 -19.98 4.42
C CYS A 107 6.83 -19.96 3.36
N ALA A 108 7.48 -18.82 3.16
CA ALA A 108 8.60 -18.68 2.22
C ALA A 108 9.84 -19.48 2.66
N THR A 109 10.13 -19.66 3.95
CA THR A 109 11.26 -20.53 4.36
C THR A 109 11.05 -21.99 3.98
N GLY A 110 9.79 -22.42 3.85
CA GLY A 110 9.44 -23.75 3.39
C GLY A 110 9.89 -24.07 1.96
N THR A 111 10.05 -23.06 1.08
CA THR A 111 10.54 -23.28 -0.28
C THR A 111 12.02 -23.64 -0.31
N LEU A 112 12.80 -23.23 0.69
CA LEU A 112 14.21 -23.58 0.80
C LEU A 112 14.42 -25.05 1.20
N THR A 113 13.47 -25.61 1.95
CA THR A 113 13.56 -26.97 2.49
C THR A 113 12.95 -28.01 1.54
N ASN A 114 11.90 -27.65 0.79
CA ASN A 114 11.16 -28.59 -0.07
C ASN A 114 11.21 -28.17 -1.54
N GLN A 115 11.88 -28.97 -2.38
CA GLN A 115 12.02 -28.75 -3.81
C GLN A 115 10.67 -28.62 -4.53
N ARG A 116 9.64 -29.37 -4.10
CA ARG A 116 8.30 -29.30 -4.70
C ARG A 116 7.63 -27.95 -4.46
N TRP A 117 7.84 -27.36 -3.28
CA TRP A 117 7.31 -26.04 -2.94
C TRP A 117 8.05 -24.95 -3.71
N ALA A 118 9.36 -25.11 -3.92
CA ALA A 118 10.15 -24.23 -4.79
C ALA A 118 9.67 -24.28 -6.24
N ASP A 119 9.43 -25.47 -6.79
CA ASP A 119 8.97 -25.64 -8.18
C ASP A 119 7.59 -24.98 -8.39
N LEU A 120 6.65 -25.20 -7.47
CA LEU A 120 5.31 -24.59 -7.52
C LEU A 120 5.35 -23.07 -7.30
N TYR A 121 6.27 -22.57 -6.48
CA TYR A 121 6.51 -21.14 -6.33
C TYR A 121 7.08 -20.52 -7.61
N ASN A 122 8.00 -21.19 -8.29
CA ASN A 122 8.56 -20.70 -9.55
C ASN A 122 7.54 -20.72 -10.69
N GLU A 123 6.62 -21.69 -10.72
CA GLU A 123 5.63 -21.83 -11.79
C GLU A 123 4.38 -20.96 -11.56
N TYR A 124 3.90 -20.83 -10.33
CA TYR A 124 2.62 -20.16 -9.99
C TYR A 124 2.76 -19.08 -8.90
N SER A 125 3.98 -18.66 -8.57
CA SER A 125 4.28 -17.65 -7.54
C SER A 125 3.64 -17.98 -6.18
N VAL A 126 3.25 -16.95 -5.42
CA VAL A 126 2.66 -17.06 -4.08
C VAL A 126 1.40 -17.95 -4.09
N GLY A 127 0.61 -17.93 -5.17
CA GLY A 127 -0.57 -18.78 -5.30
C GLY A 127 -0.22 -20.27 -5.33
N GLY A 128 0.86 -20.64 -6.01
CA GLY A 128 1.40 -22.00 -6.04
C GLY A 128 1.91 -22.48 -4.69
N LEU A 129 2.58 -21.60 -3.93
CA LEU A 129 3.06 -21.91 -2.59
C LEU A 129 1.92 -22.16 -1.61
N VAL A 130 0.89 -21.29 -1.60
CA VAL A 130 -0.30 -21.47 -0.76
C VAL A 130 -1.04 -22.74 -1.15
N TYR A 131 -1.14 -23.05 -2.45
CA TYR A 131 -1.71 -24.30 -2.93
C TYR A 131 -0.91 -25.51 -2.41
N ALA A 132 0.42 -25.49 -2.50
CA ALA A 132 1.27 -26.57 -2.02
C ALA A 132 1.05 -26.84 -0.52
N ILE A 133 1.04 -25.79 0.30
CA ILE A 133 0.90 -25.91 1.77
C ILE A 133 -0.47 -26.46 2.18
N ILE A 134 -1.54 -26.02 1.52
CA ILE A 134 -2.91 -26.35 1.93
C ILE A 134 -3.40 -27.66 1.25
N VAL A 135 -2.97 -27.93 0.02
CA VAL A 135 -3.53 -29.03 -0.81
C VAL A 135 -2.71 -30.32 -0.70
N GLU A 136 -1.38 -30.25 -0.56
CA GLU A 136 -0.58 -31.46 -0.29
C GLU A 136 -1.04 -32.06 1.05
N ASP A 137 -1.51 -33.31 1.01
CA ASP A 137 -2.13 -34.04 2.13
C ASP A 137 -3.39 -33.41 2.77
N SER A 138 -4.21 -32.71 1.96
CA SER A 138 -5.48 -32.14 2.45
C SER A 138 -6.55 -33.21 2.70
N LEU A 139 -7.35 -33.01 3.76
CA LEU A 139 -8.46 -33.90 4.12
C LEU A 139 -9.58 -33.79 3.06
N HIS A 140 -9.69 -34.77 2.18
CA HIS A 140 -10.79 -34.95 1.21
C HIS A 140 -11.16 -33.68 0.39
N GLY A 141 -10.18 -32.88 -0.03
CA GLY A 141 -10.40 -31.72 -0.91
C GLY A 141 -10.74 -30.40 -0.18
N PHE A 142 -10.73 -30.39 1.16
CA PHE A 142 -10.93 -29.16 1.94
C PHE A 142 -9.90 -28.06 1.60
N GLY A 143 -8.67 -28.45 1.22
CA GLY A 143 -7.65 -27.48 0.85
C GLY A 143 -7.97 -26.70 -0.44
N GLN A 144 -8.64 -27.34 -1.41
CA GLN A 144 -9.08 -26.66 -2.63
C GLN A 144 -10.20 -25.65 -2.32
N PHE A 145 -11.11 -25.99 -1.39
CA PHE A 145 -12.12 -25.06 -0.91
C PHE A 145 -11.51 -23.84 -0.21
N CYS A 146 -10.50 -24.03 0.64
CA CYS A 146 -9.75 -22.93 1.26
C CYS A 146 -9.08 -22.02 0.22
N CYS A 147 -8.53 -22.58 -0.87
CA CYS A 147 -7.96 -21.79 -1.95
C CYS A 147 -9.02 -20.91 -2.65
N VAL A 148 -10.23 -21.45 -2.87
CA VAL A 148 -11.34 -20.67 -3.45
C VAL A 148 -11.76 -19.55 -2.50
N LEU A 149 -11.85 -19.80 -1.19
CA LEU A 149 -12.15 -18.76 -0.20
C LEU A 149 -11.10 -17.65 -0.19
N LEU A 150 -9.81 -18.01 -0.23
CA LEU A 150 -8.73 -17.02 -0.34
C LEU A 150 -8.80 -16.24 -1.65
N ALA A 151 -9.11 -16.89 -2.77
CA ALA A 151 -9.31 -16.20 -4.04
C ALA A 151 -10.47 -15.19 -3.94
N LEU A 152 -11.58 -15.54 -3.29
CA LEU A 152 -12.69 -14.62 -3.05
C LEU A 152 -12.32 -13.46 -2.11
N SER A 153 -11.36 -13.63 -1.20
CA SER A 153 -10.87 -12.55 -0.34
C SER A 153 -10.29 -11.37 -1.14
N THR A 154 -9.72 -11.63 -2.32
CA THR A 154 -9.20 -10.58 -3.21
C THR A 154 -10.30 -9.63 -3.66
N VAL A 155 -11.55 -10.12 -3.80
CA VAL A 155 -12.70 -9.30 -4.12
C VAL A 155 -12.98 -8.33 -2.97
N ALA A 156 -12.90 -8.80 -1.73
CA ALA A 156 -13.11 -7.95 -0.56
C ALA A 156 -12.08 -6.81 -0.49
N ASN A 157 -10.81 -7.08 -0.77
CA ASN A 157 -9.77 -6.05 -0.79
C ASN A 157 -9.94 -5.04 -1.94
N ASN A 158 -10.46 -5.46 -3.09
CA ASN A 158 -10.62 -4.59 -4.26
C ASN A 158 -11.89 -3.72 -4.23
N VAL A 159 -12.92 -4.10 -3.48
CA VAL A 159 -14.17 -3.34 -3.41
C VAL A 159 -13.95 -1.90 -2.90
N PRO A 160 -13.16 -1.65 -1.84
CA PRO A 160 -12.77 -0.31 -1.43
C PRO A 160 -12.03 0.47 -2.49
N ASN A 161 -11.03 -0.15 -3.12
CA ASN A 161 -10.20 0.53 -4.11
C ASN A 161 -11.03 1.01 -5.30
N MET A 162 -11.97 0.18 -5.76
CA MET A 162 -12.91 0.56 -6.83
C MET A 162 -13.93 1.61 -6.37
N TYR A 163 -14.30 1.60 -5.08
CA TYR A 163 -15.15 2.63 -4.48
C TYR A 163 -14.45 4.00 -4.55
N SER A 164 -13.23 4.08 -4.05
CA SER A 164 -12.44 5.31 -4.03
C SER A 164 -12.05 5.79 -5.43
N LEU A 165 -11.67 4.91 -6.35
CA LEU A 165 -11.40 5.28 -7.74
C LEU A 165 -12.54 6.08 -8.37
N ALA A 166 -13.78 5.61 -8.19
CA ALA A 166 -14.93 6.31 -8.74
C ALA A 166 -15.18 7.68 -8.08
N LEU A 167 -14.88 7.83 -6.80
CA LEU A 167 -14.97 9.12 -6.10
C LEU A 167 -13.87 10.07 -6.56
N SER A 168 -12.63 9.60 -6.67
CA SER A 168 -11.49 10.41 -7.13
C SER A 168 -11.71 10.94 -8.55
N VAL A 169 -12.24 10.14 -9.47
CA VAL A 169 -12.54 10.58 -10.85
C VAL A 169 -13.65 11.64 -10.87
N GLN A 170 -14.68 11.49 -10.03
CA GLN A 170 -15.75 12.48 -9.91
C GLN A 170 -15.27 13.78 -9.26
N ALA A 171 -14.31 13.70 -8.32
CA ALA A 171 -13.71 14.85 -7.65
C ALA A 171 -12.71 15.61 -8.55
N PHE A 172 -12.07 14.94 -9.50
CA PHE A 172 -11.05 15.54 -10.37
C PHE A 172 -11.61 16.65 -11.27
N TRP A 173 -12.81 16.47 -11.83
CA TRP A 173 -13.40 17.46 -12.74
C TRP A 173 -14.93 17.49 -12.65
N SER A 174 -15.48 18.68 -12.43
CA SER A 174 -16.93 18.88 -12.19
C SER A 174 -17.87 18.28 -13.26
N PRO A 175 -17.52 18.25 -14.56
CA PRO A 175 -18.32 17.55 -15.57
C PRO A 175 -18.33 16.02 -15.40
N LEU A 176 -17.26 15.41 -14.89
CA LEU A 176 -17.16 13.95 -14.68
C LEU A 176 -18.05 13.47 -13.53
N ALA A 177 -18.40 14.37 -12.60
CA ALA A 177 -19.38 14.12 -11.55
C ALA A 177 -20.80 13.88 -12.08
N LYS A 178 -21.11 14.33 -13.31
CA LYS A 178 -22.44 14.10 -13.93
C LYS A 178 -22.64 12.65 -14.36
N VAL A 179 -21.56 11.90 -14.56
CA VAL A 179 -21.63 10.49 -14.98
C VAL A 179 -21.90 9.62 -13.75
N PRO A 180 -22.88 8.69 -13.82
CA PRO A 180 -23.15 7.77 -12.72
C PRO A 180 -21.91 6.99 -12.32
N ARG A 181 -21.71 6.85 -11.02
CA ARG A 181 -20.57 6.15 -10.41
C ARG A 181 -20.29 4.78 -11.03
N VAL A 182 -21.34 4.07 -11.42
CA VAL A 182 -21.29 2.72 -11.98
C VAL A 182 -20.43 2.67 -13.24
N CYS A 183 -20.57 3.67 -14.13
CA CYS A 183 -19.77 3.75 -15.35
C CYS A 183 -18.29 3.88 -15.04
N TRP A 184 -17.93 4.71 -14.04
CA TRP A 184 -16.53 4.86 -13.60
C TRP A 184 -15.99 3.59 -12.96
N THR A 185 -16.80 2.88 -12.16
CA THR A 185 -16.36 1.60 -11.59
C THR A 185 -16.14 0.53 -12.66
N ILE A 186 -16.98 0.45 -13.69
CA ILE A 186 -16.81 -0.51 -14.79
C ILE A 186 -15.56 -0.17 -15.59
N LEU A 187 -15.39 1.10 -15.98
CA LEU A 187 -14.22 1.53 -16.73
C LEU A 187 -12.93 1.31 -15.93
N GLY A 188 -12.93 1.63 -14.64
CA GLY A 188 -11.82 1.34 -13.74
C GLY A 188 -11.49 -0.15 -13.70
N ASN A 189 -12.49 -1.03 -13.59
CA ASN A 189 -12.26 -2.49 -13.64
C ASN A 189 -11.71 -2.95 -15.00
N CYS A 190 -12.17 -2.39 -16.12
CA CYS A 190 -11.63 -2.71 -17.45
C CYS A 190 -10.16 -2.32 -17.58
N VAL A 191 -9.77 -1.14 -17.07
CA VAL A 191 -8.38 -0.68 -17.06
C VAL A 191 -7.53 -1.56 -16.15
N THR A 192 -8.00 -1.85 -14.93
CA THR A 192 -7.32 -2.78 -14.02
C THR A 192 -7.11 -4.14 -14.66
N LEU A 193 -8.14 -4.71 -15.30
CA LEU A 193 -8.03 -5.99 -16.01
C LEU A 193 -6.98 -5.93 -17.13
N ALA A 194 -6.97 -4.85 -17.92
CA ALA A 194 -6.00 -4.65 -19.00
C ALA A 194 -4.55 -4.58 -18.49
N ILE A 195 -4.34 -4.07 -17.28
CA ILE A 195 -3.01 -4.04 -16.62
C ILE A 195 -2.68 -5.39 -15.98
N CYS A 196 -3.66 -6.07 -15.37
CA CYS A 196 -3.46 -7.35 -14.70
C CYS A 196 -3.07 -8.48 -15.65
N ILE A 197 -3.58 -8.49 -16.89
CA ILE A 197 -3.24 -9.52 -17.90
C ILE A 197 -1.73 -9.57 -18.20
N PRO A 198 -1.06 -8.47 -18.60
CA PRO A 198 0.39 -8.48 -18.82
C PRO A 198 1.16 -8.64 -17.51
N ALA A 199 0.67 -8.07 -16.40
CA ALA A 199 1.32 -8.22 -15.10
C ALA A 199 1.36 -9.68 -14.62
N TYR A 200 0.39 -10.52 -14.99
CA TYR A 200 0.38 -11.95 -14.63
C TYR A 200 1.60 -12.70 -15.15
N TYR A 201 2.07 -12.39 -16.37
CA TYR A 201 3.21 -13.10 -16.97
C TYR A 201 4.57 -12.75 -16.34
N LEU A 202 4.67 -11.62 -15.64
CA LEU A 202 5.89 -11.13 -14.97
C LEU A 202 5.59 -10.73 -13.52
N PHE A 203 4.72 -11.49 -12.86
CA PHE A 203 4.03 -11.08 -11.62
C PHE A 203 4.96 -10.57 -10.53
N GLU A 204 6.00 -11.34 -10.18
CA GLU A 204 6.89 -11.00 -9.08
C GLU A 204 7.65 -9.68 -9.34
N SER A 205 8.36 -9.61 -10.47
CA SER A 205 9.12 -8.42 -10.85
C SER A 205 8.23 -7.17 -11.01
N VAL A 206 7.04 -7.32 -11.58
CA VAL A 206 6.11 -6.20 -11.77
C VAL A 206 5.56 -5.74 -10.43
N MET A 207 5.18 -6.67 -9.54
CA MET A 207 4.66 -6.32 -8.21
C MET A 207 5.70 -5.61 -7.36
N GLU A 208 6.94 -6.12 -7.31
CA GLU A 208 8.00 -5.51 -6.51
C GLU A 208 8.33 -4.08 -7.00
N ASN A 209 8.63 -3.91 -8.29
CA ASN A 209 8.93 -2.59 -8.86
C ASN A 209 7.74 -1.62 -8.69
N PHE A 210 6.50 -2.11 -8.84
CA PHE A 210 5.31 -1.27 -8.71
C PHE A 210 5.05 -0.85 -7.26
N MET A 211 5.22 -1.75 -6.29
CA MET A 211 5.10 -1.43 -4.87
C MET A 211 6.16 -0.41 -4.44
N ASN A 212 7.40 -0.55 -4.90
CA ASN A 212 8.48 0.40 -4.63
C ASN A 212 8.17 1.80 -5.20
N LEU A 213 7.70 1.87 -6.45
CA LEU A 213 7.29 3.14 -7.06
C LEU A 213 6.14 3.81 -6.30
N ILE A 214 5.16 3.02 -5.85
CA ILE A 214 4.06 3.52 -5.01
C ILE A 214 4.61 4.05 -3.68
N ALA A 215 5.52 3.32 -3.03
CA ALA A 215 6.15 3.76 -1.78
C ALA A 215 6.81 5.14 -1.93
N TYR A 216 7.54 5.36 -3.02
CA TYR A 216 8.22 6.64 -3.27
C TYR A 216 7.24 7.79 -3.47
N TYR A 217 6.23 7.58 -4.30
CA TYR A 217 5.21 8.60 -4.58
C TYR A 217 4.46 8.99 -3.29
N LEU A 218 4.08 7.99 -2.51
CA LEU A 218 3.34 8.19 -1.28
C LEU A 218 4.18 8.83 -0.18
N ALA A 219 5.47 8.51 -0.08
CA ALA A 219 6.38 9.20 0.83
C ALA A 219 6.46 10.70 0.54
N ILE A 220 6.53 11.08 -0.75
CA ILE A 220 6.49 12.48 -1.17
C ILE A 220 5.13 13.10 -0.79
N TYR A 221 4.03 12.43 -1.11
CA TYR A 221 2.67 12.91 -0.81
C TYR A 221 2.44 13.14 0.70
N GLU A 222 2.78 12.17 1.53
CA GLU A 222 2.69 12.25 2.98
C GLU A 222 3.56 13.38 3.54
N SER A 223 4.78 13.51 3.04
CA SER A 223 5.70 14.58 3.44
C SER A 223 5.11 15.98 3.20
N LEU A 224 4.50 16.21 2.02
CA LEU A 224 3.85 17.47 1.69
C LEU A 224 2.64 17.73 2.60
N MET A 225 1.80 16.70 2.82
CA MET A 225 0.62 16.79 3.67
C MET A 225 0.99 17.09 5.13
N LEU A 226 1.98 16.37 5.66
CA LEU A 226 2.48 16.52 7.03
C LEU A 226 3.15 17.89 7.21
N ALA A 227 3.91 18.36 6.23
CA ALA A 227 4.50 19.70 6.27
C ALA A 227 3.40 20.78 6.35
N GLU A 228 2.36 20.69 5.51
CA GLU A 228 1.24 21.62 5.54
C GLU A 228 0.50 21.57 6.89
N HIS A 229 0.21 20.37 7.40
CA HIS A 229 -0.54 20.20 8.64
C HIS A 229 0.23 20.66 9.88
N PHE A 230 1.46 20.19 10.07
CA PHE A 230 2.22 20.42 11.30
C PHE A 230 2.98 21.74 11.29
N VAL A 231 3.60 22.13 10.18
CA VAL A 231 4.41 23.36 10.11
C VAL A 231 3.53 24.58 9.87
N TRP A 232 2.67 24.52 8.84
CA TRP A 232 1.94 25.69 8.36
C TRP A 232 0.60 25.89 9.06
N ASN A 233 -0.13 24.81 9.32
CA ASN A 233 -1.40 24.85 10.04
C ASN A 233 -1.25 24.63 11.55
N LYS A 234 -0.01 24.44 12.04
CA LYS A 234 0.34 24.28 13.46
C LYS A 234 -0.48 23.18 14.16
N GLY A 235 -0.84 22.12 13.43
CA GLY A 235 -1.68 21.02 13.92
C GLY A 235 -3.14 21.38 14.16
N LYS A 236 -3.63 22.53 13.66
CA LYS A 236 -5.03 22.96 13.84
C LYS A 236 -5.88 22.52 12.66
N PHE A 237 -6.79 21.57 12.91
CA PHE A 237 -7.80 21.15 11.92
C PHE A 237 -8.78 22.28 11.54
N SER A 238 -8.95 23.29 12.39
CA SER A 238 -9.79 24.46 12.09
C SER A 238 -9.18 25.42 11.07
N ALA A 239 -7.91 25.22 10.68
CA ALA A 239 -7.24 26.04 9.67
C ALA A 239 -7.59 25.62 8.23
N TYR A 240 -8.26 24.47 8.05
CA TYR A 240 -8.70 24.01 6.75
C TYR A 240 -10.07 24.63 6.41
N ASP A 241 -10.13 25.39 5.32
CA ASP A 241 -11.39 25.88 4.78
C ASP A 241 -12.09 24.74 4.02
N TYR A 242 -13.15 24.21 4.64
CA TYR A 242 -14.02 23.18 4.05
C TYR A 242 -15.28 23.79 3.40
N GLU A 243 -15.56 25.07 3.62
CA GLU A 243 -16.79 25.73 3.18
C GLU A 243 -16.63 26.30 1.76
N ASN A 244 -15.45 26.82 1.43
CA ASN A 244 -15.16 27.41 0.12
C ASN A 244 -14.41 26.47 -0.84
N PHE A 245 -14.63 25.16 -0.75
CA PHE A 245 -13.88 24.17 -1.54
C PHE A 245 -14.06 24.31 -3.07
N HIS A 246 -15.12 25.00 -3.50
CA HIS A 246 -15.39 25.28 -4.91
C HIS A 246 -14.73 26.56 -5.45
N ASP A 247 -14.22 27.44 -4.58
CA ASP A 247 -13.60 28.68 -5.02
C ASP A 247 -12.09 28.47 -5.26
N LYS A 248 -11.69 28.60 -6.53
CA LYS A 248 -10.29 28.46 -6.96
C LYS A 248 -9.38 29.53 -6.36
N LYS A 249 -9.93 30.65 -5.85
CA LYS A 249 -9.16 31.73 -5.24
C LYS A 249 -8.91 31.52 -3.74
N SER A 250 -9.61 30.57 -3.12
CA SER A 250 -9.45 30.25 -1.70
C SER A 250 -8.29 29.31 -1.42
N TYR A 251 -7.75 28.67 -2.46
CA TYR A 251 -6.59 27.78 -2.36
C TYR A 251 -5.36 28.38 -3.05
N PRO A 252 -4.17 28.16 -2.47
CA PRO A 252 -2.91 28.57 -3.09
C PRO A 252 -2.69 27.83 -4.41
N ILE A 253 -2.00 28.50 -5.34
CA ILE A 253 -1.78 28.05 -6.74
C ILE A 253 -1.06 26.70 -6.82
N GLY A 254 -0.37 26.28 -5.74
CA GLY A 254 0.22 24.95 -5.61
C GLY A 254 1.68 24.89 -6.02
N ILE A 255 2.35 26.04 -6.15
CA ILE A 255 3.73 26.17 -6.61
C ILE A 255 4.68 25.50 -5.60
N ALA A 256 4.43 25.68 -4.30
CA ALA A 256 5.22 25.00 -3.27
C ALA A 256 5.05 23.48 -3.33
N GLY A 257 3.83 23.00 -3.64
CA GLY A 257 3.55 21.58 -3.82
C GLY A 257 4.29 21.00 -5.02
N THR A 258 4.24 21.65 -6.18
CA THR A 258 4.97 21.22 -7.37
C THR A 258 6.48 21.21 -7.16
N PHE A 259 7.03 22.27 -6.55
CA PHE A 259 8.46 22.33 -6.27
C PHE A 259 8.90 21.26 -5.26
N GLY A 260 8.15 21.08 -4.16
CA GLY A 260 8.40 20.02 -3.19
C GLY A 260 8.33 18.63 -3.82
N PHE A 261 7.37 18.40 -4.72
CA PHE A 261 7.28 17.17 -5.49
C PHE A 261 8.53 16.94 -6.37
N CYS A 262 8.98 17.96 -7.12
CA CYS A 262 10.21 17.87 -7.92
C CYS A 262 11.46 17.58 -7.09
N CYS A 263 11.59 18.21 -5.91
CA CYS A 263 12.67 17.92 -4.97
C CYS A 263 12.59 16.48 -4.45
N GLY A 264 11.39 16.00 -4.13
CA GLY A 264 11.17 14.61 -3.73
C GLY A 264 11.59 13.62 -4.82
N VAL A 265 11.22 13.87 -6.08
CA VAL A 265 11.64 13.05 -7.23
C VAL A 265 13.17 13.01 -7.35
N ALA A 266 13.85 14.14 -7.14
CA ALA A 266 15.31 14.16 -7.12
C ALA A 266 15.89 13.28 -5.99
N GLY A 267 15.29 13.33 -4.79
CA GLY A 267 15.68 12.47 -3.67
C GLY A 267 15.50 10.97 -3.98
N VAL A 268 14.37 10.62 -4.60
CA VAL A 268 14.06 9.24 -5.04
C VAL A 268 15.07 8.76 -6.08
N VAL A 269 15.43 9.58 -7.08
CA VAL A 269 16.42 9.23 -8.10
C VAL A 269 17.83 9.04 -7.52
N LEU A 270 18.16 9.68 -6.40
CA LEU A 270 19.44 9.48 -5.73
C LEU A 270 19.47 8.20 -4.87
N GLY A 271 18.32 7.82 -4.30
CA GLY A 271 18.17 6.74 -3.32
C GLY A 271 17.61 5.42 -3.81
N MET A 272 17.05 5.34 -5.02
CA MET A 272 16.37 4.13 -5.48
C MET A 272 17.38 3.03 -5.82
N ASN A 273 17.05 1.79 -5.49
CA ASN A 273 17.78 0.62 -5.97
C ASN A 273 16.81 -0.35 -6.65
N GLN A 274 16.58 -0.14 -7.94
CA GLN A 274 15.66 -0.94 -8.73
C GLN A 274 16.42 -1.71 -9.81
N THR A 275 15.80 -2.77 -10.34
CA THR A 275 16.37 -3.61 -11.41
C THR A 275 16.84 -2.81 -12.64
N TRP A 276 16.19 -1.70 -12.94
CA TRP A 276 16.44 -0.85 -14.10
C TRP A 276 17.33 0.37 -13.79
N TYR A 277 17.47 0.77 -12.52
CA TYR A 277 18.28 1.90 -12.13
C TYR A 277 18.69 1.83 -10.65
N SER A 278 19.96 2.07 -10.40
CA SER A 278 20.53 2.14 -9.06
C SER A 278 21.13 3.52 -8.82
N GLY A 279 20.65 4.24 -7.81
CA GLY A 279 21.04 5.60 -7.45
C GLY A 279 22.43 5.68 -6.82
N VAL A 280 23.05 6.86 -6.90
CA VAL A 280 24.44 7.07 -6.44
C VAL A 280 24.60 6.80 -4.94
N ILE A 281 23.58 7.12 -4.14
CA ILE A 281 23.60 6.89 -2.69
C ILE A 281 23.24 5.43 -2.38
N ALA A 282 22.28 4.87 -3.11
CA ALA A 282 21.84 3.47 -2.94
C ALA A 282 22.99 2.47 -3.13
N ARG A 283 23.86 2.71 -4.13
CA ARG A 283 25.04 1.87 -4.42
C ARG A 283 26.10 1.85 -3.31
N GLN A 284 26.09 2.82 -2.40
CA GLN A 284 27.06 2.88 -1.31
C GLN A 284 26.65 1.99 -0.13
N ILE A 285 25.42 1.45 -0.13
CA ILE A 285 24.88 0.66 0.98
C ILE A 285 25.02 -0.84 0.67
N GLY A 286 26.12 -1.43 1.13
CA GLY A 286 26.39 -2.87 0.96
C GLY A 286 26.83 -3.25 -0.46
N GLU A 287 26.97 -4.55 -0.71
CA GLU A 287 27.49 -5.07 -1.99
C GLU A 287 26.47 -5.03 -3.13
N PHE A 288 25.17 -5.18 -2.80
CA PHE A 288 24.06 -5.20 -3.76
C PHE A 288 23.26 -3.87 -3.81
N GLY A 289 23.63 -2.90 -2.97
CA GLY A 289 22.90 -1.64 -2.80
C GLY A 289 21.66 -1.77 -1.91
N GLY A 290 21.30 -0.69 -1.21
CA GLY A 290 20.11 -0.61 -0.36
C GLY A 290 19.15 0.45 -0.88
N ASP A 291 17.87 0.12 -1.00
CA ASP A 291 16.86 1.08 -1.40
C ASP A 291 16.50 2.00 -0.22
N ILE A 292 16.76 3.30 -0.41
CA ILE A 292 16.44 4.36 0.56
C ILE A 292 15.68 5.52 -0.11
N ALA A 293 15.05 5.25 -1.26
CA ALA A 293 14.40 6.30 -2.04
C ALA A 293 13.20 6.91 -1.34
N PHE A 294 12.46 6.16 -0.51
CA PHE A 294 11.29 6.70 0.16
C PHE A 294 11.69 7.67 1.29
N GLU A 295 12.73 7.38 2.07
CA GLU A 295 13.23 8.27 3.13
C GLU A 295 13.84 9.54 2.55
N LEU A 296 14.65 9.41 1.49
CA LEU A 296 15.24 10.56 0.80
C LEU A 296 14.17 11.38 0.08
N GLY A 297 13.20 10.71 -0.56
CA GLY A 297 12.04 11.34 -1.17
C GLY A 297 11.27 12.18 -0.15
N PHE A 298 10.94 11.59 1.01
CA PHE A 298 10.26 12.26 2.11
C PHE A 298 11.03 13.47 2.63
N ALA A 299 12.33 13.31 2.89
CA ALA A 299 13.16 14.38 3.44
C ALA A 299 13.31 15.55 2.46
N PHE A 300 13.59 15.25 1.19
CA PHE A 300 13.81 16.28 0.17
C PHE A 300 12.52 17.02 -0.16
N SER A 301 11.38 16.32 -0.25
CA SER A 301 10.09 16.98 -0.45
C SER A 301 9.69 17.83 0.76
N PHE A 302 9.99 17.38 1.98
CA PHE A 302 9.67 18.13 3.20
C PHE A 302 10.44 19.45 3.25
N ILE A 303 11.74 19.40 2.97
CA ILE A 303 12.61 20.58 2.96
C ILE A 303 12.23 21.51 1.80
N GLY A 304 12.08 20.97 0.60
CA GLY A 304 11.74 21.74 -0.60
C GLY A 304 10.39 22.46 -0.48
N PHE A 305 9.38 21.78 0.05
CA PHE A 305 8.06 22.37 0.29
C PHE A 305 8.14 23.51 1.29
N ASN A 306 8.77 23.30 2.45
CA ASN A 306 8.86 24.33 3.49
C ASN A 306 9.65 25.56 3.04
N ALA A 307 10.68 25.38 2.22
CA ALA A 307 11.46 26.49 1.67
C ALA A 307 10.63 27.41 0.77
N VAL A 308 9.80 26.84 -0.11
CA VAL A 308 9.00 27.62 -1.09
C VAL A 308 7.67 28.09 -0.52
N ARG A 309 7.08 27.33 0.42
CA ARG A 309 5.78 27.65 1.02
C ARG A 309 5.76 28.99 1.75
N TYR A 310 6.88 29.39 2.36
CA TYR A 310 7.03 30.73 2.93
C TYR A 310 6.83 31.83 1.89
N PHE A 311 7.46 31.68 0.72
CA PHE A 311 7.38 32.65 -0.36
C PHE A 311 6.00 32.64 -1.02
N GLU A 312 5.39 31.46 -1.19
CA GLU A 312 4.03 31.35 -1.73
C GLU A 312 3.01 32.09 -0.87
N LYS A 313 3.03 31.91 0.46
CA LYS A 313 2.15 32.68 1.37
C LYS A 313 2.45 34.18 1.37
N LYS A 314 3.71 34.57 1.16
CA LYS A 314 4.11 35.99 1.14
C LYS A 314 3.69 36.71 -0.15
N TYR A 315 3.77 36.04 -1.30
CA TYR A 315 3.58 36.68 -2.61
C TYR A 315 2.25 36.33 -3.29
N PHE A 316 1.66 35.17 -3.03
CA PHE A 316 0.51 34.67 -3.79
C PHE A 316 -0.79 34.47 -2.97
N ARG A 317 -0.71 34.65 -1.64
CA ARG A 317 -1.82 34.50 -0.67
C ARG A 317 -2.36 33.08 -0.55
#